data_AF-A0A375ADT0-F1
#
_entry.id   AF-A0A375ADT0-F1
#
_cell.length_a   1.000
_cell.length_b   1.000
_cell.length_c   1.000
_cell.angle_alpha   90.00
_cell.angle_beta   90.00
_cell.angle_gamma   90.00
#
_symmetry.space_group_name_H-M   'P 1'
#
loop_
_entity.id
_entity.type
_entity.pdbx_description
1 polymer ?
#
loop_
_entity_poly.entity_id
_entity_poly.type
_entity_poly.pdbx_seq_one_letter_code
_entity_poly.pdbx_strand_id
1 'polypeptide(L)'
;MNKKNNGFNKIATEMFLKSAMKEYLMFFLSMTKKDPKEVAGLLMDNQYMGKTYKEIIEKVKGNVAKNKRHLIDYEWVRMHMETVVIKALSLLNMQM
;
A
#
# COMPACT_ATOMS: atom_id res chain seq x y z
N MET A 1 13.40 34.95 -8.49
CA MET A 1 12.38 34.00 -7.98
C MET A 1 12.93 32.59 -8.14
N ASN A 2 13.34 31.92 -7.06
CA ASN A 2 13.95 30.59 -7.14
C ASN A 2 13.45 29.71 -5.98
N LYS A 3 12.16 29.34 -6.01
CA LYS A 3 11.63 28.28 -5.16
C LYS A 3 11.82 26.95 -5.89
N LYS A 4 12.98 26.31 -5.72
CA LYS A 4 13.09 24.86 -5.90
C LYS A 4 12.31 24.20 -4.77
N ASN A 5 10.99 24.16 -4.89
CA ASN A 5 10.17 23.23 -4.12
C ASN A 5 10.44 21.83 -4.69
N ASN A 6 11.55 21.20 -4.28
CA ASN A 6 11.81 19.77 -4.48
C ASN A 6 10.92 18.92 -3.55
N GLY A 7 9.70 19.39 -3.25
CA GLY A 7 8.71 18.63 -2.50
C GLY A 7 8.02 17.66 -3.43
N PHE A 8 7.83 16.42 -2.98
CA PHE A 8 7.04 15.42 -3.70
C PHE A 8 5.73 16.00 -4.21
N ASN A 9 5.30 15.56 -5.39
CA ASN A 9 4.06 16.03 -5.98
C ASN A 9 2.90 15.30 -5.30
N LYS A 10 2.16 16.01 -4.44
CA LYS A 10 1.00 15.47 -3.71
C LYS A 10 0.02 14.74 -4.62
N ILE A 11 -0.33 15.31 -5.77
CA ILE A 11 -1.27 14.70 -6.72
C ILE A 11 -0.69 13.40 -7.31
N ALA A 12 0.59 13.40 -7.68
CA ALA A 12 1.25 12.20 -8.19
C ALA A 12 1.30 11.09 -7.12
N THR A 13 1.63 11.44 -5.88
CA THR A 13 1.63 10.52 -4.74
C THR A 13 0.23 9.96 -4.46
N GLU A 14 -0.81 10.79 -4.45
CA GLU A 14 -2.20 10.35 -4.23
C GLU A 14 -2.72 9.45 -5.37
N MET A 15 -2.40 9.78 -6.63
CA MET A 15 -2.73 8.92 -7.77
C MET A 15 -2.01 7.57 -7.70
N PHE A 16 -0.75 7.58 -7.27
CA PHE A 16 0.00 6.36 -7.04
C PHE A 16 -0.63 5.53 -5.91
N LEU A 17 -0.98 6.15 -4.79
CA LEU A 17 -1.68 5.50 -3.68
C LEU A 17 -2.96 4.82 -4.15
N LYS A 18 -3.80 5.49 -4.96
CA LYS A 18 -5.02 4.88 -5.52
C LYS A 18 -4.72 3.60 -6.31
N SER A 19 -3.65 3.60 -7.10
CA SER A 19 -3.23 2.45 -7.88
C SER A 19 -2.70 1.32 -6.98
N ALA A 20 -1.90 1.66 -5.97
CA ALA A 20 -1.40 0.72 -4.96
C ALA A 20 -2.53 0.08 -4.14
N MET A 21 -3.51 0.88 -3.70
CA MET A 21 -4.69 0.38 -2.98
C MET A 21 -5.54 -0.55 -3.83
N LYS A 22 -5.64 -0.33 -5.14
CA LYS A 22 -6.33 -1.24 -6.06
C LYS A 22 -5.63 -2.60 -6.15
N GLU A 23 -4.32 -2.61 -6.34
CA GLU A 23 -3.53 -3.86 -6.32
C GLU A 23 -3.62 -4.56 -4.97
N TYR A 24 -3.65 -3.78 -3.89
CA TYR A 24 -3.77 -4.32 -2.55
C TYR A 24 -5.14 -4.95 -2.27
N LEU A 25 -6.23 -4.38 -2.81
CA LEU A 25 -7.54 -5.01 -2.78
C LEU A 25 -7.55 -6.32 -3.58
N MET A 26 -6.89 -6.37 -4.74
CA MET A 26 -6.75 -7.61 -5.52
C MET A 26 -5.97 -8.68 -4.75
N PHE A 27 -4.94 -8.29 -4.00
CA PHE A 27 -4.24 -9.19 -3.08
C PHE A 27 -5.21 -9.76 -2.03
N PHE A 28 -6.01 -8.93 -1.35
CA PHE A 28 -7.02 -9.43 -0.39
C PHE A 28 -8.02 -10.39 -1.03
N LEU A 29 -8.54 -10.06 -2.21
CA LEU A 29 -9.45 -10.94 -2.96
C LEU A 29 -8.79 -12.26 -3.37
N SER A 30 -7.47 -12.29 -3.53
CA SER A 30 -6.73 -13.54 -3.77
C SER A 30 -6.65 -14.39 -2.50
N MET A 31 -6.63 -13.77 -1.32
CA MET A 31 -6.58 -14.47 -0.03
C MET A 31 -7.90 -15.13 0.34
N THR A 32 -9.05 -14.66 -0.17
CA THR A 32 -10.37 -15.30 0.11
C THR A 32 -10.49 -16.72 -0.44
N LYS A 33 -9.55 -17.14 -1.30
CA LYS A 33 -9.43 -18.52 -1.81
C LYS A 33 -8.70 -19.46 -0.85
N LYS A 34 -8.10 -18.93 0.22
CA LYS A 34 -7.36 -19.69 1.25
C LYS A 34 -8.24 -19.96 2.46
N ASP A 35 -7.78 -20.87 3.33
CA ASP A 35 -8.43 -21.13 4.60
C ASP A 35 -8.45 -19.86 5.48
N PRO A 36 -9.57 -19.50 6.14
CA PRO A 36 -9.66 -18.28 6.93
C PRO A 36 -8.63 -18.17 8.07
N LYS A 37 -8.22 -19.29 8.69
CA LYS A 37 -7.19 -19.27 9.75
C LYS A 37 -5.82 -18.98 9.18
N GLU A 38 -5.50 -19.54 8.01
CA GLU A 38 -4.28 -19.22 7.27
C GLU A 38 -4.24 -17.73 6.92
N VAL A 39 -5.34 -17.19 6.39
CA VAL A 39 -5.45 -15.76 6.04
C VAL A 39 -5.26 -14.88 7.26
N ALA A 40 -5.93 -15.17 8.37
CA ALA A 40 -5.79 -14.41 9.61
C ALA A 40 -4.33 -14.40 10.09
N GLY A 41 -3.66 -15.55 10.08
CA GLY A 41 -2.24 -15.66 10.44
C GLY A 41 -1.34 -14.80 9.55
N LEU A 42 -1.54 -14.83 8.23
CA LEU A 42 -0.75 -14.03 7.28
C LEU A 42 -1.00 -12.52 7.44
N LEU A 43 -2.26 -12.10 7.67
CA LEU A 43 -2.60 -10.69 7.85
C LEU A 43 -2.11 -10.10 9.18
N MET A 44 -1.94 -10.94 10.20
CA MET A 44 -1.36 -10.53 11.50
C MET A 44 0.17 -10.58 11.53
N ASP A 45 0.81 -11.23 10.54
CA ASP A 45 2.27 -11.28 10.43
C ASP A 45 2.81 -9.97 9.81
N ASN A 46 3.43 -9.14 10.66
CA ASN A 46 4.02 -7.87 10.26
C ASN A 46 5.14 -8.00 9.22
N GLN A 47 5.93 -9.07 9.26
CA GLN A 47 7.02 -9.28 8.29
C GLN A 47 6.45 -9.66 6.92
N TYR A 48 5.47 -10.55 6.90
CA TYR A 48 4.76 -10.95 5.69
C TYR A 48 4.05 -9.75 5.04
N MET A 49 3.29 -8.99 5.82
CA MET A 49 2.58 -7.82 5.33
C MET A 49 3.53 -6.71 4.89
N GLY A 50 4.60 -6.46 5.65
CA GLY A 50 5.65 -5.51 5.27
C GLY A 50 6.30 -5.83 3.92
N LYS A 51 6.52 -7.12 3.62
CA LYS A 51 7.00 -7.58 2.31
C LYS A 51 5.93 -7.38 1.22
N THR A 52 4.69 -7.74 1.52
CA THR A 52 3.55 -7.58 0.59
C THR A 52 3.37 -6.12 0.14
N TYR A 53 3.44 -5.14 1.04
CA TYR A 53 3.33 -3.72 0.67
C TYR A 53 4.46 -3.29 -0.29
N LYS A 54 5.69 -3.74 -0.03
CA LYS A 54 6.84 -3.44 -0.90
C LYS A 54 6.66 -4.03 -2.29
N GLU A 55 6.20 -5.28 -2.38
CA GLU A 55 5.95 -5.95 -3.66
C GLU A 55 4.87 -5.23 -4.48
N ILE A 56 3.78 -4.81 -3.84
CA ILE A 56 2.72 -4.04 -4.48
C ILE A 56 3.23 -2.69 -4.97
N ILE A 57 3.98 -1.97 -4.14
CA ILE A 57 4.56 -0.68 -4.53
C ILE A 57 5.50 -0.84 -5.73
N GLU A 58 6.40 -1.83 -5.73
CA GLU A 58 7.30 -2.05 -6.87
C GLU A 58 6.55 -2.47 -8.14
N LYS A 59 5.50 -3.30 -8.01
CA LYS A 59 4.62 -3.67 -9.13
C LYS A 59 3.97 -2.43 -9.76
N VAL A 60 3.34 -1.57 -8.96
CA VAL A 60 2.68 -0.36 -9.44
C VAL A 60 3.67 0.65 -9.99
N LYS A 61 4.84 0.79 -9.36
CA LYS A 61 5.95 1.62 -9.83
C LYS A 61 6.47 1.19 -11.20
N GLY A 62 6.35 -0.09 -11.56
CA GLY A 62 6.59 -0.60 -12.91
C GLY A 62 5.78 0.16 -13.98
N ASN A 63 4.55 0.57 -13.67
CA ASN A 63 3.64 1.29 -14.57
C ASN A 63 3.88 2.81 -14.61
N VAL A 64 4.76 3.34 -13.75
CA VAL A 64 5.09 4.77 -13.72
C VAL A 64 6.30 5.04 -14.61
N ALA A 65 6.18 6.04 -15.49
CA ALA A 65 7.28 6.52 -16.32
C ALA A 65 8.51 6.85 -15.46
N LYS A 66 9.69 6.31 -15.82
CA LYS A 66 10.92 6.39 -15.01
C LYS A 66 11.27 7.82 -14.59
N ASN A 67 11.11 8.78 -15.50
CA ASN A 67 11.36 10.21 -15.26
C ASN A 67 10.36 10.88 -14.30
N LYS A 68 9.23 10.26 -13.97
CA LYS A 68 8.22 10.77 -13.02
C LYS A 68 8.27 10.11 -11.65
N ARG A 69 9.01 9.01 -11.50
CA ARG A 69 9.06 8.21 -10.26
C ARG A 69 9.59 8.97 -9.04
N HIS A 70 10.49 9.94 -9.24
CA HIS A 70 11.08 10.74 -8.16
C HIS A 70 10.09 11.75 -7.54
N LEU A 71 8.94 11.97 -8.19
CA LEU A 71 7.90 12.87 -7.70
C LEU A 71 6.97 12.21 -6.67
N ILE A 72 7.13 10.92 -6.41
CA ILE A 72 6.23 10.10 -5.59
C ILE A 72 6.91 9.80 -4.25
N ASP A 73 6.18 10.03 -3.17
CA ASP A 73 6.60 9.64 -1.82
C ASP A 73 6.15 8.19 -1.52
N TYR A 74 7.01 7.23 -1.85
CA TYR A 74 6.70 5.80 -1.67
C TYR A 74 6.59 5.38 -0.21
N GLU A 75 7.30 6.05 0.69
CA GLU A 75 7.27 5.74 2.11
C GLU A 75 5.95 6.21 2.73
N TRP A 76 5.50 7.41 2.36
CA TRP A 76 4.17 7.88 2.73
C TRP A 76 3.05 6.96 2.20
N VAL A 77 3.17 6.46 0.97
CA VAL A 77 2.24 5.47 0.40
C VAL A 77 2.23 4.19 1.23
N ARG A 78 3.40 3.63 1.56
CA ARG A 78 3.53 2.43 2.40
C ARG A 78 2.85 2.62 3.76
N MET A 79 3.16 3.72 4.46
CA MET A 79 2.56 4.03 5.76
C MET A 79 1.03 4.20 5.67
N HIS A 80 0.52 4.77 4.58
CA HIS A 80 -0.94 4.89 4.37
C HIS A 80 -1.60 3.54 4.18
N MET A 81 -1.00 2.66 3.37
CA MET A 81 -1.50 1.29 3.19
C MET A 81 -1.53 0.55 4.53
N GLU A 82 -0.45 0.59 5.29
CA GLU A 82 -0.35 -0.01 6.63
C GLU A 82 -1.41 0.52 7.59
N THR A 83 -1.61 1.84 7.61
CA THR A 83 -2.61 2.48 8.48
C THR A 83 -4.03 2.03 8.15
N VAL A 84 -4.37 1.92 6.86
CA VAL A 84 -5.71 1.44 6.44
C VAL A 84 -5.93 0.01 6.91
N VAL A 85 -4.90 -0.83 6.86
CA VAL A 85 -4.97 -2.24 7.26
C VAL A 85 -5.15 -2.39 8.75
N ILE A 86 -4.33 -1.71 9.54
CA ILE A 86 -4.44 -1.73 11.01
C ILE A 86 -5.83 -1.27 11.42
N LYS A 87 -6.35 -0.18 10.82
CA LYS A 87 -7.72 0.29 11.09
C LYS A 87 -8.78 -0.75 10.74
N ALA A 88 -8.66 -1.42 9.59
CA ALA A 88 -9.60 -2.47 9.19
C ALA A 88 -9.56 -3.67 10.15
N LEU A 89 -8.36 -4.12 10.54
CA LEU A 89 -8.19 -5.20 11.51
C LEU A 89 -8.74 -4.83 12.90
N SER A 90 -8.49 -3.59 13.35
CA SER A 90 -9.04 -3.10 14.62
C SER A 90 -10.58 -3.08 14.62
N LEU A 91 -11.21 -2.68 13.52
CA LEU A 91 -12.67 -2.70 13.39
C LEU A 91 -13.24 -4.13 13.42
N LEU A 92 -12.55 -5.09 12.82
CA LEU A 92 -12.94 -6.51 12.86
C LEU A 92 -12.78 -7.10 14.27
N ASN A 93 -11.71 -6.75 14.98
CA ASN A 93 -11.46 -7.21 16.35
C ASN A 93 -12.41 -6.59 17.39
N MET A 94 -13.07 -5.47 17.09
CA MET A 94 -14.11 -4.89 17.96
C MET A 94 -15.47 -5.59 17.85
N GLN A 95 -15.64 -6.52 16.89
CA GLN A 95 -16.90 -7.23 16.65
C GLN A 95 -16.90 -8.67 17.19
N MET A 96 -15.81 -9.12 17.82
CA MET A 96 -15.75 -10.37 18.61
C MET A 96 -15.90 -10.09 20.10
#